data_AF-A0A1G7PHD9-F1
#
_entry.id   AF-A0A1G7PHD9-F1
#
_cell.length_a   1.000
_cell.length_b   1.000
_cell.length_c   1.000
_cell.angle_alpha   90.00
_cell.angle_beta   90.00
_cell.angle_gamma   90.00
#
_symmetry.space_group_name_H-M   'P 1'
#
loop_
_entity.id
_entity.type
_entity.pdbx_description
1 polymer ?
#
loop_
_entity_poly.entity_id
_entity_poly.type
_entity_poly.pdbx_seq_one_letter_code
_entity_poly.pdbx_strand_id
1 'polypeptide(L)'
;MDKKLELQQKQERMEELKPIVSKGFPTDEELDLYIEKNKKYFDEYDILFKEIQKLKYEIKTPQEKEEYDEYLRKLKLKAEGKPLI
;
A
#
# COMPACT_ATOMS: atom_id res chain seq x y z
N MET A 1 0.49 1.18 22.31
CA MET A 1 0.88 2.38 21.53
C MET A 1 -0.37 2.97 20.91
N ASP A 2 -0.43 4.29 20.75
CA ASP A 2 -1.51 4.93 19.99
C ASP A 2 -1.40 4.48 18.51
N LYS A 3 -2.48 3.95 17.94
CA LYS A 3 -2.51 3.49 16.54
C LYS A 3 -2.16 4.62 15.56
N LYS A 4 -2.43 5.89 15.93
CA LYS A 4 -2.04 7.05 15.14
C LYS A 4 -0.52 7.26 15.12
N LEU A 5 0.13 7.07 16.27
CA LEU A 5 1.58 7.14 16.37
C LEU A 5 2.24 6.01 15.57
N GLU A 6 1.71 4.79 15.68
CA GLU A 6 2.20 3.66 14.89
C GLU A 6 2.03 3.89 13.38
N LEU A 7 0.88 4.42 12.97
CA LEU A 7 0.63 4.79 11.58
C LEU A 7 1.65 5.80 11.07
N GLN A 8 1.94 6.85 11.85
CA GLN A 8 2.90 7.88 11.48
C GLN A 8 4.31 7.30 11.31
N GLN A 9 4.78 6.49 12.25
CA GLN A 9 6.11 5.86 12.18
C GLN A 9 6.26 4.98 10.94
N LYS A 10 5.23 4.19 10.61
CA LYS A 10 5.24 3.34 9.42
C LYS A 10 5.23 4.18 8.13
N GLN A 11 4.49 5.29 8.10
CA GLN A 11 4.47 6.21 6.96
C GLN A 11 5.82 6.89 6.73
N GLU A 12 6.48 7.36 7.79
CA GLU A 12 7.82 7.93 7.71
C GLU A 12 8.80 6.93 7.11
N ARG A 13 8.81 5.68 7.61
CA ARG A 13 9.65 4.62 7.07
C ARG A 13 9.35 4.30 5.60
N MET A 14 8.08 4.30 5.22
CA MET A 14 7.67 4.06 3.84
C MET A 14 8.18 5.16 2.89
N GLU A 15 8.18 6.43 3.31
CA GLU A 15 8.74 7.54 2.53
C GLU A 15 10.27 7.46 2.41
N GLU A 16 10.97 6.95 3.42
CA GLU A 16 12.43 6.68 3.31
C GLU A 16 12.75 5.61 2.26
N LEU A 17 11.91 4.59 2.12
CA LEU A 17 12.10 3.49 1.17
C LEU A 17 11.64 3.81 -0.25
N LYS A 18 10.72 4.78 -0.39
CA LYS A 18 10.16 5.23 -1.67
C LYS A 18 11.20 5.49 -2.77
N PRO A 19 12.29 6.26 -2.56
CA PRO A 19 13.28 6.49 -3.62
C PRO A 19 14.01 5.22 -4.09
N ILE A 20 14.04 4.17 -3.27
CA ILE A 20 14.62 2.87 -3.63
C ILE A 20 13.62 2.12 -4.50
N VAL A 21 12.37 1.99 -4.05
CA VAL A 21 11.36 1.15 -4.73
C VAL A 21 10.75 1.79 -5.97
N SER A 22 10.79 3.13 -6.08
CA SER A 22 10.25 3.86 -7.23
C SER A 22 11.32 4.21 -8.27
N LYS A 23 12.54 3.65 -8.14
CA LYS A 23 13.63 3.94 -9.06
C LYS A 23 13.38 3.27 -10.41
N GLY A 24 13.43 4.07 -11.48
CA GLY A 24 13.33 3.59 -12.86
C GLY A 24 14.69 3.22 -13.45
N PHE A 25 14.69 2.29 -14.40
CA PHE A 25 15.88 1.82 -15.12
C PHE A 25 15.63 1.82 -16.63
N PRO A 26 16.67 2.11 -17.45
CA PRO A 26 16.60 2.02 -18.91
C PRO A 26 16.26 0.64 -19.48
N THR A 27 16.68 -0.44 -18.80
CA THR A 27 16.47 -1.82 -19.26
C THR A 27 15.88 -2.70 -18.16
N ASP A 28 15.19 -3.76 -18.57
CA ASP A 28 14.64 -4.75 -17.65
C ASP A 28 15.75 -5.51 -16.90
N GLU A 29 16.90 -5.78 -17.54
CA GLU A 29 18.04 -6.44 -16.89
C GLU A 29 18.62 -5.62 -15.73
N GLU A 30 18.75 -4.29 -15.90
CA GLU A 30 19.20 -3.41 -14.84
C GLU A 30 18.19 -3.30 -13.71
N LEU A 31 16.89 -3.31 -14.05
CA LEU A 31 15.80 -3.35 -13.08
C LEU A 31 15.85 -4.64 -12.26
N ASP A 32 15.96 -5.80 -12.90
CA ASP A 32 15.97 -7.10 -12.24
C ASP A 32 17.16 -7.23 -11.28
N LEU A 33 18.37 -6.86 -11.72
CA LEU A 33 19.55 -6.84 -10.86
C LEU A 33 19.39 -5.88 -9.68
N TYR A 34 18.75 -4.73 -9.90
CA TYR A 34 18.49 -3.77 -8.83
C TYR A 34 17.44 -4.28 -7.84
N ILE A 35 16.36 -4.90 -8.31
CA ILE A 35 15.34 -5.53 -7.48
C ILE A 35 15.97 -6.64 -6.65
N GLU A 36 16.76 -7.53 -7.26
CA GLU A 36 17.40 -8.63 -6.54
C GLU A 36 18.32 -8.12 -5.43
N LYS A 37 19.14 -7.12 -5.74
CA LYS A 37 20.05 -6.49 -4.77
C LYS A 37 19.31 -5.77 -3.62
N ASN A 38 18.14 -5.21 -3.89
CA ASN A 38 17.36 -4.42 -2.95
C ASN A 38 16.10 -5.14 -2.45
N LYS A 39 15.98 -6.45 -2.69
CA LYS A 39 14.76 -7.23 -2.45
C LYS A 39 14.16 -6.99 -1.07
N LYS A 40 15.00 -6.95 -0.04
CA LYS A 40 14.58 -6.67 1.35
C LYS A 40 13.81 -5.36 1.50
N TYR A 41 14.17 -4.31 0.75
CA TYR A 41 13.54 -3.00 0.81
C TYR A 41 12.20 -2.99 0.05
N PHE A 42 12.10 -3.73 -1.05
CA PHE A 42 10.84 -3.95 -1.75
C PHE A 42 9.85 -4.73 -0.88
N ASP A 43 10.32 -5.83 -0.27
CA ASP A 43 9.52 -6.63 0.66
C ASP A 43 9.07 -5.79 1.88
N GLU A 44 9.98 -5.02 2.48
CA GLU A 44 9.68 -4.12 3.60
C GLU A 44 8.63 -3.06 3.19
N TYR A 45 8.77 -2.47 2.01
CA TYR A 45 7.83 -1.46 1.50
C TYR A 45 6.43 -2.04 1.28
N ASP A 46 6.31 -3.24 0.70
CA ASP A 46 5.03 -3.92 0.51
C ASP A 46 4.36 -4.27 1.85
N ILE A 47 5.14 -4.77 2.82
CA ILE A 47 4.65 -5.04 4.18
C ILE A 47 4.14 -3.75 4.83
N LEU A 48 4.94 -2.69 4.81
CA LEU A 48 4.57 -1.38 5.37
C LEU A 48 3.31 -0.82 4.72
N PHE A 49 3.19 -0.93 3.39
CA PHE A 49 2.00 -0.48 2.69
C PHE A 49 0.74 -1.21 3.19
N LYS A 50 0.78 -2.54 3.31
CA LYS A 50 -0.34 -3.34 3.81
C LYS A 50 -0.69 -2.99 5.26
N GLU A 51 0.31 -2.84 6.12
CA GLU A 51 0.11 -2.46 7.52
C GLU A 51 -0.49 -1.06 7.66
N ILE A 52 -0.02 -0.09 6.86
CA ILE A 52 -0.56 1.27 6.82
C ILE A 52 -2.03 1.26 6.38
N GLN A 53 -2.38 0.50 5.34
CA GLN A 53 -3.78 0.39 4.90
C GLN A 53 -4.67 -0.22 5.99
N LYS A 54 -4.19 -1.27 6.66
CA LYS A 54 -4.89 -1.89 7.78
C LYS A 54 -5.09 -0.91 8.94
N LEU A 55 -4.06 -0.20 9.36
CA LEU A 55 -4.15 0.80 10.43
C LEU A 55 -5.09 1.95 10.07
N LYS A 56 -5.02 2.45 8.82
CA LYS A 56 -5.96 3.45 8.30
C LYS A 56 -7.40 2.97 8.40
N TYR A 57 -7.66 1.72 8.02
CA TYR A 57 -8.99 1.13 8.15
C TYR A 57 -9.40 1.01 9.62
N GLU A 58 -8.52 0.55 10.50
CA GLU A 58 -8.86 0.36 11.91
C GLU A 58 -9.23 1.65 12.65
N ILE A 59 -8.60 2.78 12.28
CA ILE A 59 -8.82 4.10 12.89
C ILE A 59 -10.12 4.77 12.39
N LYS A 60 -10.67 4.35 11.24
CA LYS A 60 -11.94 4.86 10.72
C LYS A 60 -13.10 4.64 11.67
N THR A 61 -14.06 5.56 11.66
CA THR A 61 -15.35 5.40 12.33
C THR A 61 -16.19 4.29 11.66
N PRO A 62 -17.24 3.76 12.33
CA PRO A 62 -18.13 2.79 11.70
C PRO A 62 -18.74 3.27 10.38
N GLN A 63 -19.15 4.55 10.30
CA GLN A 63 -19.71 5.11 9.06
C GLN A 63 -18.66 5.16 7.94
N GLU A 64 -17.44 5.63 8.25
CA GLU A 64 -16.35 5.69 7.26
C GLU A 64 -15.90 4.31 6.78
N LYS A 65 -16.07 3.26 7.59
CA LYS A 65 -15.80 1.88 7.19
C LYS A 65 -16.85 1.38 6.21
N GLU A 66 -18.13 1.64 6.48
CA GLU A 66 -19.22 1.25 5.60
C GLU A 66 -19.10 1.90 4.21
N GLU A 67 -18.81 3.20 4.15
CA GLU A 67 -18.57 3.92 2.89
C GLU A 67 -17.36 3.34 2.13
N TYR A 68 -16.30 3.00 2.85
CA TYR A 68 -15.09 2.43 2.25
C TYR A 68 -15.34 1.01 1.71
N ASP A 69 -16.07 0.18 2.45
CA ASP A 69 -16.43 -1.18 2.03
C ASP A 69 -17.36 -1.15 0.82
N GLU A 70 -18.30 -0.20 0.77
CA GLU A 70 -19.17 0.02 -0.38
C GLU A 70 -18.36 0.44 -1.61
N TYR A 71 -17.39 1.35 -1.43
CA TYR A 71 -16.46 1.74 -2.49
C TYR A 71 -15.65 0.55 -3.03
N LEU A 72 -15.10 -0.28 -2.15
CA LEU A 72 -14.37 -1.49 -2.54
C LEU A 72 -15.26 -2.49 -3.27
N ARG A 73 -16.52 -2.66 -2.84
CA ARG A 73 -17.50 -3.50 -3.53
C ARG A 73 -17.76 -3.00 -4.95
N LYS A 74 -17.94 -1.69 -5.15
CA LYS A 74 -18.12 -1.08 -6.48
C LYS A 74 -16.90 -1.29 -7.37
N LEU A 75 -15.69 -1.11 -6.84
CA LEU A 75 -14.45 -1.38 -7.57
C LEU A 75 -14.36 -2.85 -8.03
N LYS A 76 -14.71 -3.79 -7.14
CA LYS A 76 -14.72 -5.22 -7.46
C LYS A 76 -15.72 -5.54 -8.57
N LEU A 77 -16.94 -5.02 -8.49
CA LEU A 77 -17.95 -5.19 -9.55
C LEU A 77 -17.45 -4.64 -10.90
N LYS A 78 -16.83 -3.45 -10.89
CA LYS A 78 -16.23 -2.86 -12.09
C LYS A 78 -15.11 -3.72 -12.67
N ALA A 79 -14.22 -4.25 -11.83
CA ALA A 79 -13.13 -5.13 -12.26
C ALA A 79 -13.65 -6.45 -12.85
N GLU A 80 -14.77 -6.96 -12.32
CA GLU A 80 -15.46 -8.15 -12.82
C GLU A 80 -16.35 -7.87 -14.04
N GLY A 81 -16.42 -6.62 -14.52
CA GLY A 81 -17.29 -6.22 -15.64
C GLY A 81 -18.79 -6.28 -15.31
N LYS A 82 -19.14 -6.35 -14.03
CA LYS A 82 -20.53 -6.42 -13.56
C LYS A 82 -21.12 -5.00 -13.41
N PRO A 83 -22.43 -4.83 -13.66
CA PRO A 83 -23.09 -3.55 -13.46
C PRO A 83 -23.03 -3.12 -11.99
N LEU A 84 -22.87 -1.80 -11.78
CA LEU A 84 -22.95 -1.16 -10.48
C LEU A 84 -24.44 -0.95 -10.16
N ILE A 85 -25.08 -1.99 -9.61
CA ILE A 85 -26.50 -1.97 -9.20
C ILE A 85 -26.59 -1.64 -7.71
#